data_AF-A0A838ID49-F1
#
_entry.id   AF-A0A838ID49-F1
#
_cell.length_a   1.000
_cell.length_b   1.000
_cell.length_c   1.000
_cell.angle_alpha   90.00
_cell.angle_beta   90.00
_cell.angle_gamma   90.00
#
_symmetry.space_group_name_H-M   'P 1'
#
loop_
_entity.id
_entity.type
_entity.pdbx_description
1 polymer ?
#
loop_
_entity_poly.entity_id
_entity_poly.type
_entity_poly.pdbx_seq_one_letter_code
_entity_poly.pdbx_strand_id
1 'polypeptide(L)'
;MVAGGRARGAEDDQPVERAAALSAYDRQVVGSSEIEQQAERVLDEVPSWLWDGKSLPVPVEHIADTCFGLHVRDVEDLRTAPGVPSLAEGHGLSGLLLPALGEIWVNAAEARAWEPRRRFTVGHELGHWCLHHVDGAVWCRAHSVDPPAEEASSGRSPAPPEEQEANEFAAALLMPAELVQRHYERLRA
;
A
#
# COMPACT_ATOMS: atom_id res chain seq x y z
N MET A 1 67.43 -29.07 31.15
CA MET A 1 67.20 -28.24 32.34
C MET A 1 66.43 -26.98 31.93
N VAL A 2 65.20 -26.81 32.46
CA VAL A 2 64.52 -25.56 32.95
C VAL A 2 64.61 -24.29 32.08
N ALA A 3 63.57 -23.51 31.72
CA ALA A 3 62.13 -23.42 32.01
C ALA A 3 61.45 -22.32 31.14
N GLY A 4 60.11 -22.27 31.20
CA GLY A 4 59.26 -21.08 31.00
C GLY A 4 58.47 -21.11 29.69
N GLY A 5 57.16 -20.85 29.61
CA GLY A 5 56.15 -20.32 30.52
C GLY A 5 54.88 -20.04 29.67
N ARG A 6 53.70 -20.15 30.29
CA ARG A 6 52.34 -20.10 29.71
C ARG A 6 52.00 -18.80 28.95
N ALA A 7 51.04 -18.89 28.01
CA ALA A 7 49.84 -18.03 28.01
C ALA A 7 48.69 -18.67 27.20
N ARG A 8 47.51 -18.76 27.82
CA ARG A 8 46.18 -18.96 27.21
C ARG A 8 45.54 -17.59 26.97
N GLY A 9 44.56 -17.52 26.07
CA GLY A 9 43.61 -16.41 25.90
C GLY A 9 43.86 -15.65 24.59
N ALA A 10 42.89 -15.34 23.75
CA ALA A 10 41.46 -15.16 23.99
C ALA A 10 40.66 -15.62 22.77
N GLU A 11 39.61 -16.42 23.00
CA GLU A 11 38.44 -16.45 22.13
C GLU A 11 37.66 -15.17 22.46
N ASP A 12 37.72 -14.20 21.54
CA ASP A 12 36.92 -12.98 21.59
C ASP A 12 35.56 -13.34 20.96
N ASP A 13 34.72 -13.95 21.80
CA ASP A 13 33.33 -14.25 21.49
C ASP A 13 32.53 -12.95 21.60
N GLN A 14 32.23 -12.34 20.45
CA GLN A 14 31.33 -11.18 20.30
C GLN A 14 29.95 -11.60 19.74
N PRO A 15 29.13 -12.42 20.45
CA PRO A 15 27.76 -12.73 20.04
C PRO A 15 26.75 -11.69 20.53
N VAL A 16 27.14 -10.81 21.46
CA VAL A 16 26.23 -9.85 22.13
C VAL A 16 25.88 -8.63 21.28
N GLU A 17 26.79 -8.12 20.45
CA GLU A 17 26.50 -6.92 19.63
C GLU A 17 25.55 -7.19 18.46
N ARG A 18 25.59 -8.39 17.87
CA ARG A 18 24.66 -8.78 16.78
C ARG A 18 23.22 -8.96 17.25
N ALA A 19 23.01 -9.51 18.45
CA ALA A 19 21.67 -9.67 19.02
C ALA A 19 21.05 -8.32 19.42
N ALA A 20 21.86 -7.39 19.92
CA ALA A 20 21.41 -6.03 20.23
C ALA A 20 21.07 -5.23 18.97
N ALA A 21 21.85 -5.37 17.89
CA ALA A 21 21.57 -4.73 16.60
C ALA A 21 20.31 -5.30 15.93
N LEU A 22 20.08 -6.62 15.99
CA LEU A 22 18.84 -7.25 15.55
C LEU A 22 17.64 -6.82 16.40
N SER A 23 17.81 -6.68 17.72
CA SER A 23 16.75 -6.19 18.62
C SER A 23 16.44 -4.70 18.43
N ALA A 24 17.42 -3.89 18.01
CA ALA A 24 17.20 -2.47 17.70
C ALA A 24 16.58 -2.31 16.31
N TYR A 25 16.97 -3.14 15.34
CA TYR A 25 16.32 -3.26 14.04
C TYR A 25 14.86 -3.70 14.22
N ASP A 26 14.58 -4.74 15.01
CA ASP A 26 13.22 -5.17 15.37
C ASP A 26 12.42 -4.04 16.02
N ARG A 27 13.02 -3.27 16.94
CA ARG A 27 12.28 -2.21 17.64
C ARG A 27 12.04 -0.96 16.78
N GLN A 28 12.82 -0.78 15.72
CA GLN A 28 12.65 0.29 14.74
C GLN A 28 11.79 -0.14 13.54
N VAL A 29 11.57 -1.45 13.39
CA VAL A 29 10.68 -2.11 12.40
C VAL A 29 9.26 -2.34 12.94
N VAL A 30 9.03 -2.26 14.25
CA VAL A 30 7.71 -2.53 14.89
C VAL A 30 6.96 -1.23 15.23
N GLY A 31 7.11 -0.21 14.39
CA GLY A 31 6.20 0.93 14.33
C GLY A 31 5.60 0.96 12.94
N SER A 32 4.30 0.71 12.84
CA SER A 32 3.55 0.86 11.59
C SER A 32 3.82 2.27 11.03
N SER A 33 4.02 2.41 9.71
CA SER A 33 4.28 3.74 9.13
C SER A 33 3.11 4.70 9.41
N GLU A 34 3.31 6.02 9.30
CA GLU A 34 2.20 6.97 9.48
C GLU A 34 1.04 6.69 8.49
N ILE A 35 1.35 6.14 7.33
CA ILE A 35 0.41 5.77 6.27
C ILE A 35 -0.36 4.51 6.63
N GLU A 36 0.33 3.48 7.09
CA GLU A 36 -0.32 2.27 7.59
C GLU A 36 -1.21 2.58 8.81
N GLN A 37 -0.74 3.41 9.75
CA GLN A 37 -1.56 3.89 10.87
C GLN A 37 -2.78 4.71 10.42
N GLN A 38 -2.68 5.43 9.29
CA GLN A 38 -3.83 6.12 8.70
C GLN A 38 -4.83 5.10 8.11
N ALA A 39 -4.35 4.07 7.41
CA ALA A 39 -5.21 3.01 6.90
C ALA A 39 -5.91 2.23 8.04
N GLU A 40 -5.19 1.93 9.13
CA GLU A 40 -5.76 1.32 10.33
C GLU A 40 -6.85 2.19 10.96
N ARG A 41 -6.63 3.50 11.08
CA ARG A 41 -7.65 4.43 11.57
C ARG A 41 -8.90 4.45 10.69
N VAL A 42 -8.75 4.38 9.37
CA VAL A 42 -9.89 4.25 8.45
C VAL A 42 -10.66 2.97 8.73
N LEU A 43 -9.97 1.84 8.90
CA LEU A 43 -10.57 0.54 9.18
C LEU A 43 -11.30 0.50 10.53
N ASP A 44 -10.73 1.12 11.57
CA ASP A 44 -11.32 1.21 12.90
C ASP A 44 -12.61 2.04 12.94
N GLU A 45 -12.74 3.01 12.04
CA GLU A 45 -13.93 3.84 11.88
C GLU A 45 -15.01 3.18 11.00
N VAL A 46 -14.71 2.06 10.34
CA VAL A 46 -15.70 1.35 9.51
C VAL A 46 -16.84 0.82 10.39
N PRO A 47 -18.10 1.17 10.10
CA PRO A 47 -19.23 0.65 10.85
C PRO A 47 -19.32 -0.87 10.77
N SER A 48 -19.66 -1.53 11.88
CA SER A 48 -19.72 -3.00 11.96
C SER A 48 -20.77 -3.64 11.04
N TRP A 49 -21.77 -2.89 10.60
CA TRP A 49 -22.76 -3.34 9.62
C TRP A 49 -22.22 -3.30 8.18
N LEU A 50 -21.14 -2.55 7.93
CA LEU A 50 -20.43 -2.49 6.65
C LEU A 50 -19.31 -3.54 6.60
N TRP A 51 -18.54 -3.65 7.68
CA TRP A 51 -17.45 -4.62 7.81
C TRP A 51 -17.20 -4.98 9.27
N ASP A 52 -16.94 -6.26 9.55
CA ASP A 52 -16.79 -6.78 10.91
C ASP A 52 -15.36 -6.63 11.49
N GLY A 53 -14.46 -5.97 10.76
CA GLY A 53 -13.05 -5.82 11.13
C GLY A 53 -12.20 -7.08 10.97
N LYS A 54 -12.77 -8.21 10.52
CA LYS A 54 -12.14 -9.53 10.66
C LYS A 54 -12.21 -10.40 9.41
N SER A 55 -13.21 -10.19 8.58
CA SER A 55 -13.50 -10.98 7.39
C SER A 55 -12.79 -10.39 6.17
N LEU A 56 -12.16 -11.25 5.36
CA LEU A 56 -11.64 -10.86 4.06
C LEU A 56 -12.59 -11.34 2.95
N PRO A 57 -12.70 -10.61 1.83
CA PRO A 57 -11.97 -9.38 1.50
C PRO A 57 -12.48 -8.14 2.25
N VAL A 58 -11.61 -7.15 2.50
CA VAL A 58 -12.01 -5.81 2.97
C VAL A 58 -12.92 -5.16 1.91
N PRO A 59 -14.12 -4.64 2.26
CA PRO A 59 -15.08 -4.14 1.28
C PRO A 59 -14.75 -2.71 0.83
N VAL A 60 -13.59 -2.54 0.18
CA VAL A 60 -13.00 -1.22 -0.14
C VAL A 60 -13.94 -0.27 -0.90
N GLU A 61 -14.75 -0.77 -1.84
CA GLU A 61 -15.72 0.06 -2.57
C GLU A 61 -16.83 0.57 -1.67
N HIS A 62 -17.34 -0.28 -0.78
CA HIS A 62 -18.37 0.12 0.16
C HIS A 62 -17.82 1.07 1.21
N ILE A 63 -16.56 0.90 1.62
CA ILE A 63 -15.87 1.86 2.50
C ILE A 63 -15.74 3.21 1.80
N ALA A 64 -15.25 3.25 0.55
CA ALA A 64 -15.15 4.48 -0.23
C ALA A 64 -16.50 5.20 -0.34
N ASP A 65 -17.57 4.48 -0.71
CA ASP A 65 -18.91 5.04 -0.89
C ASP A 65 -19.55 5.49 0.44
N THR A 66 -19.57 4.61 1.43
CA THR A 66 -20.31 4.85 2.69
C THR A 66 -19.57 5.77 3.65
N CYS A 67 -18.25 5.59 3.81
CA CYS A 67 -17.48 6.34 4.81
C CYS A 67 -16.97 7.68 4.26
N PHE A 68 -16.74 7.78 2.95
CA PHE A 68 -16.12 8.95 2.31
C PHE A 68 -17.02 9.64 1.27
N GLY A 69 -18.17 9.06 0.92
CA GLY A 69 -19.03 9.62 -0.12
C GLY A 69 -18.41 9.53 -1.52
N LEU A 70 -17.50 8.58 -1.74
CA LEU A 70 -16.81 8.37 -3.01
C LEU A 70 -17.43 7.21 -3.79
N HIS A 71 -18.22 7.54 -4.80
CA HIS A 71 -18.88 6.54 -5.63
C HIS A 71 -17.90 5.94 -6.65
N VAL A 72 -17.75 4.62 -6.62
CA VAL A 72 -16.86 3.89 -7.54
C VAL A 72 -17.56 3.58 -8.85
N ARG A 73 -16.92 3.92 -9.98
CA ARG A 73 -17.47 3.72 -11.33
C ARG A 73 -16.45 3.08 -12.25
N ASP A 74 -16.84 1.98 -12.88
CA ASP A 74 -16.04 1.38 -13.94
C ASP A 74 -16.33 2.10 -15.26
N VAL A 75 -15.31 2.68 -15.88
CA VAL A 75 -15.43 3.51 -17.09
C VAL A 75 -14.54 2.97 -18.20
N GLU A 76 -15.08 2.85 -19.41
CA GLU A 76 -14.37 2.31 -20.58
C GLU A 76 -13.21 3.20 -21.04
N ASP A 77 -13.40 4.52 -20.92
CA ASP A 77 -12.39 5.51 -21.27
C ASP A 77 -12.30 6.61 -20.21
N LEU A 78 -11.31 6.48 -19.32
CA LEU A 78 -11.05 7.43 -18.24
C LEU A 78 -10.73 8.85 -18.75
N ARG A 79 -10.32 9.01 -20.03
CA ARG A 79 -10.04 10.33 -20.63
C ARG A 79 -11.31 11.16 -20.84
N THR A 80 -12.49 10.54 -20.71
CA THR A 80 -13.79 11.23 -20.78
C THR A 80 -14.12 12.02 -19.52
N ALA A 81 -13.30 11.92 -18.47
CA ALA A 81 -13.53 12.62 -17.23
C ALA A 81 -13.45 14.14 -17.39
N PRO A 82 -14.31 14.90 -16.68
CA PRO A 82 -14.28 16.36 -16.72
C PRO A 82 -12.92 16.92 -16.28
N GLY A 83 -12.37 17.85 -17.05
CA GLY A 83 -11.13 18.56 -16.68
C GLY A 83 -9.82 17.79 -16.93
N VAL A 84 -9.88 16.56 -17.45
CA VAL A 84 -8.67 15.83 -17.85
C VAL A 84 -8.16 16.42 -19.18
N PRO A 85 -6.92 16.96 -19.23
CA PRO A 85 -6.32 17.39 -20.49
C PRO A 85 -6.19 16.18 -21.44
N SER A 86 -6.16 16.41 -22.75
CA SER A 86 -5.90 15.34 -23.73
C SER A 86 -4.54 14.68 -23.44
N LEU A 87 -4.55 13.59 -22.68
CA LEU A 87 -3.37 12.79 -22.39
C LEU A 87 -2.86 12.18 -23.70
N ALA A 88 -1.54 12.19 -23.89
CA ALA A 88 -0.92 11.60 -25.07
C ALA A 88 -1.26 10.10 -25.15
N GLU A 89 -1.56 9.63 -26.37
CA GLU A 89 -1.82 8.23 -26.64
C GLU A 89 -0.61 7.37 -26.21
N GLY A 90 -0.84 6.36 -25.36
CA GLY A 90 0.18 5.36 -25.01
C GLY A 90 0.41 5.10 -23.52
N HIS A 91 -0.16 5.90 -22.61
CA HIS A 91 -0.13 5.62 -21.17
C HIS A 91 -1.55 5.37 -20.66
N GLY A 92 -1.89 4.11 -20.37
CA GLY A 92 -3.17 3.75 -19.77
C GLY A 92 -3.28 4.31 -18.36
N LEU A 93 -4.43 4.88 -18.01
CA LEU A 93 -4.81 5.14 -16.64
C LEU A 93 -5.52 3.88 -16.09
N SER A 94 -5.21 3.52 -14.85
CA SER A 94 -5.94 2.47 -14.13
C SER A 94 -7.07 3.05 -13.31
N GLY A 95 -6.86 4.22 -12.72
CA GLY A 95 -7.82 4.92 -11.87
C GLY A 95 -7.73 6.44 -12.01
N LEU A 96 -8.79 7.11 -11.53
CA LEU A 96 -8.89 8.55 -11.47
C LEU A 96 -9.78 8.95 -10.29
N LEU A 97 -9.24 9.74 -9.36
CA LEU A 97 -10.00 10.39 -8.30
C LEU A 97 -10.58 11.72 -8.79
N LEU A 98 -11.88 11.91 -8.60
CA LEU A 98 -12.63 13.12 -8.94
C LEU A 98 -13.28 13.73 -7.69
N PRO A 99 -12.51 14.44 -6.82
CA PRO A 99 -12.99 14.93 -5.53
C PRO A 99 -14.24 15.80 -5.61
N ALA A 100 -14.28 16.70 -6.60
CA ALA A 100 -15.40 17.63 -6.80
C ALA A 100 -16.71 16.92 -7.16
N LEU A 101 -16.65 15.69 -7.68
CA LEU A 101 -17.82 14.87 -8.00
C LEU A 101 -18.13 13.83 -6.92
N GLY A 102 -17.20 13.61 -5.98
CA GLY A 102 -17.28 12.47 -5.07
C GLY A 102 -17.23 11.14 -5.82
N GLU A 103 -16.39 11.02 -6.83
CA GLU A 103 -16.30 9.80 -7.66
C GLU A 103 -14.86 9.27 -7.72
N ILE A 104 -14.74 7.94 -7.73
CA ILE A 104 -13.54 7.20 -8.11
C ILE A 104 -13.86 6.49 -9.42
N TRP A 105 -13.13 6.77 -10.48
CA TRP A 105 -13.28 6.06 -11.74
C TRP A 105 -12.18 5.01 -11.88
N VAL A 106 -12.56 3.80 -12.28
CA VAL A 106 -11.65 2.68 -12.51
C VAL A 106 -11.75 2.26 -13.97
N ASN A 107 -10.62 1.86 -14.57
CA ASN A 107 -10.60 1.36 -15.93
C ASN A 107 -11.43 0.07 -16.04
N ALA A 108 -12.54 0.13 -16.77
CA ALA A 108 -13.49 -0.98 -16.87
C ALA A 108 -12.89 -2.24 -17.51
N ALA A 109 -11.93 -2.09 -18.43
CA ALA A 109 -11.28 -3.23 -19.07
C ALA A 109 -10.35 -3.96 -18.08
N GLU A 110 -9.57 -3.24 -17.29
CA GLU A 110 -8.71 -3.81 -16.24
C GLU A 110 -9.55 -4.42 -15.11
N ALA A 111 -10.61 -3.73 -14.71
CA ALA A 111 -11.59 -4.20 -13.74
C ALA A 111 -12.16 -5.58 -14.09
N ARG A 112 -12.65 -5.74 -15.33
CA ARG A 112 -13.19 -7.02 -15.82
C ARG A 112 -12.12 -8.10 -15.96
N ALA A 113 -10.90 -7.72 -16.33
CA ALA A 113 -9.81 -8.67 -16.54
C ALA A 113 -9.23 -9.20 -15.22
N TRP A 114 -9.17 -8.35 -14.18
CA TRP A 114 -8.51 -8.71 -12.93
C TRP A 114 -9.07 -7.95 -11.72
N GLU A 115 -9.99 -8.60 -11.01
CA GLU A 115 -10.69 -8.02 -9.86
C GLU A 115 -9.77 -7.57 -8.71
N PRO A 116 -8.72 -8.31 -8.30
CA PRO A 116 -7.73 -7.81 -7.34
C PRO A 116 -7.11 -6.46 -7.71
N ARG A 117 -6.83 -6.23 -9.00
CA ARG A 117 -6.25 -4.95 -9.45
C ARG A 117 -7.26 -3.82 -9.38
N ARG A 118 -8.52 -4.09 -9.72
CA ARG A 118 -9.63 -3.16 -9.52
C ARG A 118 -9.70 -2.68 -8.07
N ARG A 119 -9.68 -3.63 -7.13
CA ARG A 119 -9.73 -3.36 -5.68
C ARG A 119 -8.53 -2.55 -5.22
N PHE A 120 -7.34 -2.87 -5.71
CA PHE A 120 -6.14 -2.11 -5.41
C PHE A 120 -6.22 -0.69 -5.96
N THR A 121 -6.70 -0.50 -7.19
CA THR A 121 -6.95 0.84 -7.76
C THR A 121 -7.92 1.65 -6.89
N VAL A 122 -9.04 1.07 -6.45
CA VAL A 122 -9.97 1.78 -5.54
C VAL A 122 -9.28 2.15 -4.23
N GLY A 123 -8.50 1.24 -3.63
CA GLY A 123 -7.72 1.52 -2.42
C GLY A 123 -6.69 2.62 -2.62
N HIS A 124 -6.06 2.68 -3.80
CA HIS A 124 -5.06 3.68 -4.16
C HIS A 124 -5.68 5.07 -4.31
N GLU A 125 -6.80 5.19 -5.05
CA GLU A 125 -7.51 6.47 -5.17
C GLU A 125 -8.08 6.93 -3.81
N LEU A 126 -8.52 6.01 -2.95
CA LEU A 126 -8.91 6.33 -1.59
C LEU A 126 -7.70 6.79 -0.74
N GLY A 127 -6.51 6.25 -0.99
CA GLY A 127 -5.26 6.75 -0.42
C GLY A 127 -4.99 8.19 -0.80
N HIS A 128 -5.14 8.55 -2.08
CA HIS A 128 -5.05 9.95 -2.52
C HIS A 128 -6.05 10.86 -1.79
N TRP A 129 -7.29 10.41 -1.62
CA TRP A 129 -8.29 11.16 -0.87
C TRP A 129 -7.87 11.38 0.60
N CYS A 130 -7.46 10.32 1.28
CA CYS A 130 -7.12 10.35 2.71
C CYS A 130 -5.84 11.14 3.01
N LEU A 131 -4.82 11.04 2.15
CA LEU A 131 -3.48 11.55 2.43
C LEU A 131 -3.20 12.91 1.78
N HIS A 132 -3.81 13.21 0.63
CA HIS A 132 -3.30 14.26 -0.26
C HIS A 132 -4.27 15.41 -0.54
N HIS A 133 -5.35 15.56 0.25
CA HIS A 133 -6.34 16.67 0.23
C HIS A 133 -6.19 17.65 -0.96
N VAL A 134 -6.81 17.29 -2.08
CA VAL A 134 -6.58 17.91 -3.39
C VAL A 134 -7.78 18.79 -3.80
N ASP A 135 -7.52 20.08 -4.00
CA ASP A 135 -8.40 20.98 -4.75
C ASP A 135 -8.27 20.69 -6.26
N GLY A 136 -8.66 19.49 -6.71
CA GLY A 136 -8.54 19.09 -8.13
C GLY A 136 -8.65 17.58 -8.38
N ALA A 137 -8.69 17.17 -9.65
CA ALA A 137 -8.66 15.75 -10.04
C ALA A 137 -7.23 15.18 -9.95
N VAL A 138 -7.09 13.93 -9.49
CA VAL A 138 -5.80 13.19 -9.40
C VAL A 138 -5.86 11.98 -10.32
N TRP A 139 -4.76 11.70 -11.04
CA TRP A 139 -4.70 10.69 -12.10
C TRP A 139 -3.56 9.69 -11.93
N CYS A 140 -3.89 8.40 -11.98
CA CYS A 140 -2.95 7.32 -11.68
C CYS A 140 -2.65 6.48 -12.93
N ARG A 141 -1.37 6.35 -13.25
CA ARG A 141 -0.90 5.62 -14.45
C ARG A 141 -0.86 4.12 -14.18
N ALA A 142 -1.14 3.31 -15.19
CA ALA A 142 -1.19 1.84 -15.08
C ALA A 142 0.10 1.19 -14.53
N HIS A 143 1.25 1.84 -14.71
CA HIS A 143 2.55 1.37 -14.21
C HIS A 143 2.88 1.85 -12.79
N SER A 144 2.07 2.73 -12.18
CA SER A 144 2.21 3.11 -10.76
C SER A 144 1.70 1.99 -9.83
N VAL A 145 0.77 1.17 -10.30
CA VAL A 145 0.07 0.14 -9.52
C VAL A 145 0.81 -1.21 -9.51
N ASP A 146 1.69 -1.45 -10.49
CA ASP A 146 2.54 -2.63 -10.58
C ASP A 146 3.92 -2.22 -11.12
N PRO A 147 5.03 -2.35 -10.35
CA PRO A 147 6.34 -2.53 -10.95
C PRO A 147 6.55 -4.02 -11.28
N PRO A 148 6.66 -4.43 -12.56
CA PRO A 148 7.07 -5.79 -12.88
C PRO A 148 8.50 -6.03 -12.37
N ALA A 149 8.73 -7.18 -11.75
CA ALA A 149 10.03 -7.57 -11.15
C ALA A 149 11.21 -7.65 -12.15
N GLU A 150 10.98 -7.47 -13.46
CA GLU A 150 11.98 -7.55 -14.52
C GLU A 150 12.45 -6.15 -15.02
N GLU A 151 11.80 -5.06 -14.60
CA GLU A 151 12.04 -3.70 -15.13
C GLU A 151 12.91 -2.80 -14.22
N ALA A 152 13.65 -3.38 -13.27
CA ALA A 152 14.54 -2.61 -12.39
C ALA A 152 15.80 -2.02 -13.09
N SER A 153 15.98 -2.25 -14.40
CA SER A 153 17.19 -1.87 -15.15
C SER A 153 17.00 -0.71 -16.15
N SER A 154 15.80 -0.13 -16.29
CA SER A 154 15.53 0.90 -17.30
C SER A 154 15.32 2.30 -16.70
N GLY A 155 16.30 2.82 -15.94
CA GLY A 155 16.54 4.27 -15.78
C GLY A 155 15.32 5.18 -15.53
N ARG A 156 14.28 4.68 -14.85
CA ARG A 156 13.06 5.43 -14.60
C ARG A 156 13.23 6.22 -13.30
N SER A 157 12.84 7.49 -13.33
CA SER A 157 12.75 8.28 -12.10
C SER A 157 11.80 7.58 -11.12
N PRO A 158 12.11 7.55 -9.81
CA PRO A 158 11.19 7.03 -8.81
C PRO A 158 9.79 7.62 -9.01
N ALA A 159 8.75 6.83 -8.74
CA ALA A 159 7.39 7.37 -8.70
C ALA A 159 7.37 8.59 -7.73
N PRO A 160 6.56 9.63 -8.01
CA PRO A 160 6.36 10.71 -7.05
C PRO A 160 6.01 10.16 -5.66
N PRO A 161 6.42 10.82 -4.56
CA PRO A 161 6.14 10.35 -3.21
C PRO A 161 4.65 10.02 -3.00
N GLU A 162 3.76 10.91 -3.43
CA GLU A 162 2.30 10.75 -3.33
C GLU A 162 1.77 9.42 -3.93
N GLU A 163 2.34 8.95 -5.04
CA GLU A 163 1.93 7.68 -5.66
C GLU A 163 2.43 6.47 -4.85
N GLN A 164 3.61 6.58 -4.25
CA GLN A 164 4.14 5.55 -3.36
C GLN A 164 3.34 5.48 -2.06
N GLU A 165 2.96 6.65 -1.52
CA GLU A 165 2.18 6.77 -0.30
C GLU A 165 0.75 6.25 -0.50
N ALA A 166 0.11 6.54 -1.64
CA ALA A 166 -1.18 5.96 -2.01
C ALA A 166 -1.12 4.43 -2.21
N ASN A 167 -0.03 3.92 -2.79
CA ASN A 167 0.21 2.47 -2.91
C ASN A 167 0.35 1.79 -1.54
N GLU A 168 1.12 2.39 -0.63
CA GLU A 168 1.32 1.90 0.72
C GLU A 168 0.00 1.89 1.50
N PHE A 169 -0.78 2.98 1.39
CA PHE A 169 -2.12 3.06 1.97
C PHE A 169 -3.04 1.95 1.43
N ALA A 170 -3.10 1.75 0.11
CA ALA A 170 -3.93 0.72 -0.51
C ALA A 170 -3.55 -0.69 -0.03
N ALA A 171 -2.25 -0.97 0.06
CA ALA A 171 -1.74 -2.24 0.58
C ALA A 171 -2.15 -2.46 2.03
N ALA A 172 -1.95 -1.46 2.90
CA ALA A 172 -2.30 -1.52 4.32
C ALA A 172 -3.81 -1.68 4.54
N LEU A 173 -4.63 -0.95 3.76
CA LEU A 173 -6.08 -1.00 3.83
C LEU A 173 -6.62 -2.38 3.40
N LEU A 174 -6.08 -2.96 2.32
CA LEU A 174 -6.56 -4.23 1.76
C LEU A 174 -5.99 -5.47 2.46
N MET A 175 -4.83 -5.32 3.10
CA MET A 175 -4.14 -6.37 3.85
C MET A 175 -3.77 -5.89 5.26
N PRO A 176 -4.77 -5.71 6.15
CA PRO A 176 -4.53 -5.16 7.49
C PRO A 176 -3.53 -6.04 8.27
N ALA A 177 -2.55 -5.41 8.91
CA ALA A 177 -1.42 -6.09 9.53
C ALA A 177 -1.86 -7.18 10.52
N GLU A 178 -2.84 -6.90 11.38
CA GLU A 178 -3.39 -7.87 12.33
C GLU A 178 -3.94 -9.13 11.64
N LEU A 179 -4.67 -8.94 10.53
CA LEU A 179 -5.28 -10.05 9.79
C LEU A 179 -4.21 -10.88 9.09
N VAL A 180 -3.19 -10.24 8.52
CA VAL A 180 -2.04 -10.91 7.90
C VAL A 180 -1.28 -11.74 8.93
N GLN A 181 -0.94 -11.16 10.08
CA GLN A 181 -0.25 -11.85 11.17
C GLN A 181 -1.06 -13.07 11.67
N ARG A 182 -2.35 -12.89 11.94
CA ARG A 182 -3.26 -13.98 12.36
C ARG A 182 -3.40 -15.08 11.31
N HIS A 183 -3.35 -14.74 10.03
CA HIS A 183 -3.34 -15.74 8.95
C HIS A 183 -2.02 -16.49 8.89
N TYR A 184 -0.90 -15.78 9.03
CA TYR A 184 0.44 -16.37 9.04
C TYR A 184 0.63 -17.35 10.20
N GLU A 185 0.22 -16.98 11.42
CA GLU A 185 0.29 -17.85 12.61
C GLU A 185 -0.50 -19.15 12.43
N ARG A 186 -1.70 -19.07 11.83
CA ARG A 186 -2.52 -20.27 11.53
C ARG A 186 -1.88 -21.21 10.52
N LEU A 187 -1.09 -20.70 9.58
CA LEU A 187 -0.39 -21.53 8.59
C LEU A 187 0.90 -22.14 9.13
N ARG A 188 1.45 -21.58 10.22
CA ARG A 188 2.65 -22.08 10.90
C ARG A 188 2.36 -23.17 11.93
N ALA A 189 1.15 -23.22 12.46
CA ALA A 189 0.68 -24.21 13.43
C ALA A 189 0.40 -25.55 12.75
#